data_AF-A0A9Q1CVS8-F1
#
_entry.id   AF-A0A9Q1CVS8-F1
#
_cell.length_a   1.000
_cell.length_b   1.000
_cell.length_c   1.000
_cell.angle_alpha   90.00
_cell.angle_beta   90.00
_cell.angle_gamma   90.00
#
_symmetry.space_group_name_H-M   'P 1'
#
loop_
_entity.id
_entity.type
_entity.pdbx_description
1 polymer ?
#
loop_
_entity_poly.entity_id
_entity_poly.type
_entity_poly.pdbx_seq_one_letter_code
_entity_poly.pdbx_strand_id
1 'polypeptide(L)'
;MTQGILALVSSTGCASASALQSLTDAMHIPHLFVQRNSDGSPRTACQFNPSPDGERYTLAARPPVRLNDVMLRLVTELHWSKFIVFYDSEYGER
;
A
#
# COMPACT_ATOMS: atom_id res chain seq x y z
N MET A 1 32.39 6.21 -2.11
CA MET A 1 32.17 4.77 -1.85
C MET A 1 30.67 4.56 -1.72
N THR A 2 30.05 3.91 -2.70
CA THR A 2 28.65 3.48 -2.56
C THR A 2 28.62 2.37 -1.51
N GLN A 3 27.81 2.53 -0.47
CA GLN A 3 27.48 1.43 0.43
C GLN A 3 26.57 0.49 -0.36
N GLY A 4 27.14 -0.48 -1.07
CA GLY A 4 26.37 -1.46 -1.81
C GLY A 4 25.43 -2.21 -0.87
N ILE A 5 24.13 -2.02 -1.05
CA ILE A 5 23.10 -2.69 -0.24
C ILE A 5 22.63 -3.97 -0.93
N LEU A 6 22.28 -4.98 -0.13
CA LEU A 6 21.67 -6.22 -0.65
C LEU A 6 20.15 -6.11 -0.82
N ALA A 7 19.52 -5.20 -0.08
CA ALA A 7 18.09 -4.92 -0.15
C ALA A 7 17.81 -3.51 0.40
N LEU A 8 16.70 -2.93 -0.02
CA LEU A 8 16.15 -1.70 0.52
C LEU A 8 14.92 -2.01 1.37
N VAL A 9 14.88 -1.50 2.61
CA VAL A 9 13.66 -1.53 3.43
C VAL A 9 13.15 -0.11 3.58
N SER A 10 11.88 0.13 3.26
CA SER A 10 11.26 1.45 3.39
C SER A 10 9.99 1.41 4.23
N SER A 11 9.73 2.50 4.96
CA SER A 11 8.50 2.73 5.71
C SER A 11 7.97 4.14 5.42
N THR A 12 7.17 4.26 4.37
CA THR A 12 6.76 5.56 3.79
C THR A 12 5.29 5.54 3.34
N GLY A 13 4.77 6.72 2.96
CA GLY A 13 3.47 6.87 2.30
C GLY A 13 3.52 6.50 0.81
N CYS A 14 2.35 6.49 0.15
CA CYS A 14 2.21 5.98 -1.21
C CYS A 14 2.93 6.80 -2.28
N ALA A 15 2.98 8.14 -2.15
CA ALA A 15 3.72 9.01 -3.05
C ALA A 15 5.22 8.63 -3.15
N SER A 16 5.88 8.41 -2.00
CA SER A 16 7.29 7.98 -2.00
C SER A 16 7.45 6.51 -2.38
N ALA A 17 6.47 5.67 -2.05
CA ALA A 17 6.51 4.24 -2.37
C ALA A 17 6.54 3.98 -3.88
N SER A 18 5.78 4.74 -4.68
CA SER A 18 5.77 4.61 -6.14
C SER A 18 7.11 5.02 -6.78
N ALA A 19 7.72 6.10 -6.28
CA ALA A 19 9.04 6.55 -6.71
C ALA A 19 10.13 5.53 -6.35
N LEU A 20 10.13 5.02 -5.12
CA LEU A 20 11.09 4.00 -4.67
C LEU A 20 10.92 2.69 -5.40
N GLN A 21 9.68 2.27 -5.70
CA GLN A 21 9.42 1.09 -6.52
C GLN A 21 10.02 1.24 -7.93
N SER A 22 9.83 2.39 -8.57
CA SER A 22 10.41 2.64 -9.90
C SER A 22 11.94 2.62 -9.87
N LEU A 23 12.55 3.20 -8.83
CA LEU A 23 14.00 3.18 -8.63
C LEU A 23 14.53 1.75 -8.40
N THR A 24 13.88 0.99 -7.54
CA THR A 24 14.32 -0.35 -7.13
C THR A 24 14.14 -1.36 -8.26
N ASP A 25 13.10 -1.22 -9.07
CA ASP A 25 12.94 -1.99 -10.30
C ASP A 25 14.06 -1.64 -11.30
N ALA A 26 14.38 -0.36 -11.53
CA ALA A 26 15.44 0.04 -12.46
C ALA A 26 16.85 -0.42 -12.03
N MET A 27 17.07 -0.58 -10.73
CA MET A 27 18.37 -0.96 -10.15
C MET A 27 18.46 -2.44 -9.77
N HIS A 28 17.40 -3.21 -9.98
CA HIS A 28 17.29 -4.61 -9.56
C HIS A 28 17.61 -4.83 -8.07
N ILE A 29 17.16 -3.91 -7.21
CA ILE A 29 17.38 -3.98 -5.75
C ILE A 29 16.11 -4.53 -5.08
N PRO A 30 16.15 -5.68 -4.40
CA PRO A 30 15.01 -6.17 -3.63
C PRO A 30 14.51 -5.11 -2.64
N HIS A 31 13.22 -4.80 -2.69
CA HIS A 31 12.63 -3.72 -1.93
C HIS A 31 11.49 -4.21 -1.06
N LEU A 32 11.70 -4.21 0.26
CA LEU A 32 10.67 -4.53 1.24
C LEU A 32 9.96 -3.23 1.68
N PHE A 33 8.70 -3.08 1.28
CA PHE A 33 7.91 -1.88 1.52
C PHE A 33 6.92 -2.06 2.67
N VAL A 34 7.03 -1.21 3.68
CA VAL A 34 6.09 -1.12 4.81
C VAL A 34 5.25 0.15 4.65
N GLN A 35 4.02 -0.01 4.14
CA GLN A 35 3.13 1.14 3.95
C GLN A 35 2.78 1.83 5.28
N ARG A 36 3.04 3.14 5.38
CA ARG A 36 2.53 4.00 6.45
C ARG A 36 1.12 4.52 6.13
N ASN A 37 0.34 4.79 7.17
CA ASN A 37 -0.93 5.49 7.03
C ASN A 37 -0.69 7.00 7.13
N SER A 38 -1.57 7.80 6.51
CA SER A 38 -1.73 9.23 6.76
C SER A 38 -2.46 9.40 8.09
N ASP A 39 -1.75 9.85 9.13
CA ASP A 39 -2.29 10.35 10.40
C ASP A 39 -3.43 9.54 11.08
N GLY A 40 -3.40 8.21 10.94
CA GLY A 40 -4.36 7.29 11.58
C GLY A 40 -5.57 6.93 10.72
N SER A 41 -5.72 7.53 9.54
CA SER A 41 -6.79 7.20 8.58
C SER A 41 -6.71 5.75 8.11
N PRO A 42 -7.85 5.10 7.78
CA PRO A 42 -7.84 3.74 7.31
C PRO A 42 -7.02 3.59 6.01
N ARG A 43 -6.25 2.51 5.91
CA ARG A 43 -5.30 2.34 4.80
C ARG A 43 -6.00 1.92 3.51
N THR A 44 -5.61 2.54 2.40
CA THR A 44 -5.86 2.05 1.03
C THR A 44 -4.56 1.53 0.44
N ALA A 45 -4.57 0.45 -0.36
CA ALA A 45 -3.34 -0.04 -0.99
C ALA A 45 -2.75 1.00 -1.96
N CYS A 46 -1.43 1.21 -1.93
CA CYS A 46 -0.77 2.12 -2.85
C CYS A 46 -0.88 1.64 -4.30
N GLN A 47 -0.98 2.58 -5.24
CA GLN A 47 -0.92 2.30 -6.67
C GLN A 47 0.54 2.33 -7.13
N PHE A 48 1.04 1.20 -7.62
CA PHE A 48 2.39 1.09 -8.16
C PHE A 48 2.40 1.26 -9.67
N ASN A 49 3.55 1.65 -10.20
CA ASN A 49 3.78 1.67 -11.64
C ASN A 49 3.85 0.24 -12.17
N PRO A 50 3.45 0.00 -13.43
CA PRO A 50 3.67 -1.28 -14.07
C PRO A 50 5.18 -1.58 -14.11
N SER A 51 5.55 -2.76 -13.64
CA SER A 51 6.91 -3.29 -13.78
C SER A 51 6.98 -4.10 -15.08
N PRO A 52 8.14 -4.18 -15.75
CA PRO A 52 8.38 -5.16 -16.81
C PRO A 52 8.14 -6.59 -16.31
N ASP A 53 7.80 -7.50 -17.22
CA ASP A 53 7.54 -8.90 -16.86
C ASP A 53 8.76 -9.53 -16.17
N GLY A 54 8.55 -10.06 -14.96
CA GLY A 54 9.60 -10.69 -14.14
C GLY A 54 10.45 -9.72 -13.31
N GLU A 55 10.36 -8.41 -13.55
CA GLU A 55 11.25 -7.38 -12.97
C GLU A 55 10.54 -6.53 -11.92
N ARG A 56 9.71 -7.16 -11.07
CA ARG A 56 9.06 -6.50 -9.93
C ARG A 56 9.85 -6.76 -8.65
N TYR A 57 10.53 -5.74 -8.15
CA TYR A 57 11.41 -5.86 -6.98
C TYR A 57 10.76 -5.42 -5.67
N THR A 58 9.60 -4.74 -5.74
CA THR A 58 8.89 -4.28 -4.54
C THR A 58 7.94 -5.33 -3.97
N LEU A 59 8.19 -5.74 -2.74
CA LEU A 59 7.37 -6.64 -1.94
C LEU A 59 6.68 -5.85 -0.82
N ALA A 60 5.35 -5.80 -0.86
CA ALA A 60 4.56 -5.20 0.21
C ALA A 60 4.57 -6.12 1.46
N ALA A 61 5.16 -5.65 2.55
CA ALA A 61 5.26 -6.41 3.80
C ALA A 61 3.93 -6.49 4.56
N ARG A 62 3.07 -5.47 4.42
CA ARG A 62 1.72 -5.47 5.02
C ARG A 62 0.75 -6.27 4.14
N PRO A 63 -0.18 -7.03 4.73
CA PRO A 63 -1.16 -7.79 3.95
C PRO A 63 -2.07 -6.87 3.12
N PRO A 64 -2.78 -7.41 2.11
CA PRO A 64 -3.83 -6.67 1.41
C PRO A 64 -4.88 -6.08 2.38
N VAL A 65 -5.46 -4.94 2.03
CA VAL A 65 -6.54 -4.32 2.83
C VAL A 65 -7.79 -5.18 2.67
N ARG A 66 -8.29 -5.74 3.77
CA ARG A 66 -9.51 -6.58 3.80
C ARG A 66 -10.69 -5.95 4.54
N LEU A 67 -10.63 -4.63 4.75
CA LEU A 67 -11.65 -3.86 5.46
C LEU A 67 -13.02 -3.99 4.77
N ASN A 68 -13.03 -4.02 3.43
CA ASN A 68 -14.24 -4.22 2.63
C ASN A 68 -14.95 -5.55 2.93
N ASP A 69 -14.20 -6.66 2.99
CA ASP A 69 -14.78 -7.98 3.27
C ASP A 69 -15.48 -8.01 4.63
N VAL A 70 -14.84 -7.41 5.63
CA VAL A 70 -15.35 -7.35 7.01
C VAL A 70 -16.58 -6.45 7.07
N MET A 71 -16.55 -5.28 6.43
CA MET A 71 -17.70 -4.36 6.42
C MET A 71 -18.90 -4.96 5.70
N LEU A 72 -18.69 -5.64 4.56
CA LEU A 72 -19.76 -6.33 3.83
C LEU A 72 -20.42 -7.40 4.71
N ARG A 73 -19.61 -8.22 5.38
CA ARG A 73 -20.12 -9.23 6.32
C ARG A 73 -20.91 -8.57 7.45
N LEU A 74 -20.38 -7.49 8.03
CA LEU A 74 -20.99 -6.80 9.16
C LEU A 74 -22.36 -6.22 8.80
N VAL A 75 -22.47 -5.46 7.70
CA VAL A 75 -23.75 -4.85 7.30
C VAL A 75 -24.80 -5.90 6.90
N THR A 76 -24.34 -7.03 6.37
CA THR A 76 -25.21 -8.16 6.02
C THR A 76 -25.78 -8.83 7.27
N GLU A 77 -24.93 -9.14 8.26
CA GLU A 77 -25.34 -9.78 9.52
C GLU A 77 -26.19 -8.87 10.40
N LEU A 78 -26.00 -7.55 10.32
CA LEU A 78 -26.86 -6.58 11.01
C LEU A 78 -28.16 -6.27 10.25
N HIS A 79 -28.37 -6.86 9.07
CA HIS A 79 -29.52 -6.61 8.20
C HIS A 79 -29.75 -5.12 7.88
N TRP A 80 -28.67 -4.35 7.70
CA TRP A 80 -28.76 -2.93 7.36
C TRP A 80 -29.18 -2.76 5.90
N SER A 81 -30.36 -2.18 5.67
CA SER A 81 -30.88 -1.89 4.33
C SER A 81 -30.48 -0.52 3.80
N LYS A 82 -30.19 0.44 4.68
CA LYS A 82 -29.76 1.79 4.35
C LYS A 82 -28.83 2.32 5.43
N PHE A 83 -27.67 2.84 5.03
CA PHE A 83 -26.64 3.37 5.93
C PHE A 83 -25.81 4.44 5.22
N ILE A 84 -24.96 5.12 5.98
CA ILE A 84 -24.00 6.11 5.49
C ILE A 84 -22.59 5.69 5.92
N VAL A 85 -21.60 5.96 5.08
CA VAL A 85 -20.19 5.74 5.39
C VAL A 85 -19.49 7.09 5.43
N PHE A 86 -18.99 7.48 6.59
CA PHE A 86 -18.18 8.68 6.76
C PHE A 86 -16.69 8.32 6.62
N TYR A 87 -15.93 9.21 6.00
CA TYR A 87 -14.48 9.10 5.86
C TYR A 87 -13.85 10.50 6.00
N ASP A 88 -12.59 10.55 6.42
CA ASP A 88 -11.83 11.80 6.57
C ASP A 88 -11.22 12.25 5.22
N SER A 89 -10.57 13.42 5.20
CA SER A 89 -9.95 13.96 3.98
C SER A 89 -8.82 13.08 3.43
N GLU A 90 -8.13 12.38 4.31
CA GLU A 90 -6.93 11.60 4.00
C GLU A 90 -7.25 10.19 3.50
N TYR A 91 -8.49 9.71 3.70
CA TYR A 91 -8.89 8.37 3.31
C TYR A 91 -8.88 8.21 1.79
N GLY A 92 -7.94 7.38 1.33
CA GLY A 92 -7.78 7.10 -0.09
C GLY A 92 -6.86 8.09 -0.81
N GLU A 93 -6.19 8.99 -0.09
CA GLU A 93 -5.07 9.74 -0.64
C GLU A 93 -3.98 8.77 -1.13
N ARG A 94 -3.46 9.05 -2.33
CA ARG A 94 -2.52 8.23 -3.08
C ARG A 94 -1.18 8.92 -3.21
#